data_AF-A0A967EP41-F1
#
_entry.id   AF-A0A967EP41-F1
#
_cell.length_a   1.000
_cell.length_b   1.000
_cell.length_c   1.000
_cell.angle_alpha   90.00
_cell.angle_beta   90.00
_cell.angle_gamma   90.00
#
_symmetry.space_group_name_H-M   'P 1'
#
loop_
_entity.id
_entity.type
_entity.pdbx_description
1 polymer ?
#
loop_
_entity_poly.entity_id
_entity_poly.type
_entity_poly.pdbx_seq_one_letter_code
_entity_poly.pdbx_strand_id
1 'polypeptide(L)' 'IRDIIDNYESSHKKYSSLQENIAASFACHAAVKAGDKLTTEEMRELVDRLFGTKHPYYCPHGRPIIIQLSLEELDKRFER' A
#
# COMPACT_ATOMS: atom_id res chain seq x y z
N ILE A 1 9.99 -16.45 4.74
CA ILE A 1 9.30 -16.93 5.98
C ILE A 1 9.99 -16.38 7.23
N ARG A 2 11.32 -16.47 7.39
CA ARG A 2 12.05 -15.87 8.54
C ARG A 2 11.76 -14.37 8.73
N ASP A 3 11.85 -13.57 7.68
CA ASP A 3 11.60 -12.11 7.77
C ASP A 3 10.16 -11.73 8.18
N ILE A 4 9.20 -12.65 8.01
CA ILE A 4 7.82 -12.47 8.47
C ILE A 4 7.73 -12.73 9.98
N ILE A 5 8.47 -13.74 10.47
CA ILE A 5 8.58 -14.08 11.89
C ILE A 5 9.37 -12.98 12.63
N ASP A 6 10.41 -12.44 12.02
CA ASP A 6 11.23 -11.38 12.63
C ASP A 6 10.46 -10.04 12.74
N ASN A 7 9.55 -9.74 11.81
CA ASN A 7 8.65 -8.58 11.89
C ASN A 7 7.54 -8.73 12.96
N TYR A 8 7.29 -9.94 13.45
CA TYR A 8 6.29 -10.17 14.48
C TYR A 8 6.72 -9.64 15.86
N GLU A 9 7.97 -9.87 16.26
CA GLU A 9 8.48 -9.44 17.57
C GLU A 9 8.45 -7.91 17.74
N SER A 10 8.57 -7.16 16.64
CA SER A 10 8.55 -5.70 16.65
C SER A 10 7.14 -5.08 16.58
N SER A 11 6.14 -5.81 16.07
CA SER A 11 4.79 -5.27 15.76
C SER A 11 3.66 -5.77 16.68
N HIS A 12 4.01 -6.49 17.75
CA HIS A 12 3.09 -7.23 18.64
C HIS A 12 1.96 -6.40 19.30
N LYS A 13 2.01 -5.06 19.24
CA LYS A 13 1.01 -4.12 19.81
C LYS A 13 0.08 -3.46 18.78
N LYS A 14 0.26 -3.66 17.46
CA LYS A 14 -0.45 -2.87 16.42
C LYS A 14 -1.63 -3.59 15.75
N TYR A 15 -1.73 -4.91 15.86
CA TYR A 15 -2.76 -5.72 15.19
C TYR A 15 -3.68 -6.41 16.20
N SER A 16 -4.95 -6.59 15.85
CA SER A 16 -5.94 -7.20 16.76
C SER A 16 -5.82 -8.72 16.84
N SER A 17 -5.25 -9.34 15.81
CA SER A 17 -5.01 -10.79 15.75
C SER A 17 -3.68 -11.14 15.08
N LEU A 18 -3.20 -12.36 15.34
CA LEU A 18 -2.02 -12.94 14.69
C LEU A 18 -2.22 -13.05 13.16
N GLN A 19 -3.44 -13.42 12.74
CA GLN A 19 -3.76 -13.55 11.32
C GLN A 19 -3.60 -12.21 10.59
N GLU A 20 -4.04 -11.10 11.18
CA GLU A 20 -3.91 -9.77 10.59
C GLU A 20 -2.45 -9.34 10.45
N ASN A 21 -1.62 -9.60 11.46
CA ASN A 21 -0.20 -9.27 11.42
C ASN A 21 0.51 -10.02 10.27
N ILE A 22 0.29 -11.34 10.18
CA ILE A 22 0.88 -12.17 9.13
C ILE A 22 0.38 -11.73 7.74
N ALA A 23 -0.93 -11.47 7.60
CA ALA A 23 -1.52 -11.03 6.34
C ALA A 23 -0.95 -9.68 5.89
N ALA A 24 -0.80 -8.71 6.81
CA ALA A 24 -0.21 -7.42 6.51
C ALA A 24 1.25 -7.55 6.07
N SER A 25 2.05 -8.34 6.81
CA SER A 25 3.45 -8.60 6.47
C SER A 25 3.59 -9.28 5.10
N PHE A 26 2.78 -10.30 4.83
CA PHE A 26 2.75 -10.98 3.53
C PHE A 26 2.37 -10.02 2.40
N ALA A 27 1.31 -9.21 2.57
CA ALA A 27 0.89 -8.22 1.59
C ALA A 27 2.00 -7.21 1.27
N CYS A 28 2.76 -6.78 2.28
CA CYS A 28 3.92 -5.93 2.07
C CYS A 28 5.00 -6.60 1.23
N HIS A 29 5.29 -7.88 1.43
CA HIS A 29 6.33 -8.58 0.65
C HIS A 29 5.88 -8.91 -0.77
N ALA A 30 4.60 -9.25 -0.96
CA ALA A 30 4.02 -9.62 -2.25
C ALA A 30 3.57 -8.42 -3.10
N ALA A 31 3.60 -7.20 -2.57
CA ALA A 31 3.21 -6.00 -3.30
C ALA A 31 4.13 -5.71 -4.49
N VAL A 32 3.56 -5.17 -5.57
CA VAL A 32 4.31 -4.51 -6.65
C VAL A 32 5.18 -3.39 -6.05
N LYS A 33 6.45 -3.35 -6.42
CA LYS A 33 7.48 -2.50 -5.84
C LYS A 33 7.90 -1.38 -6.79
N ALA A 34 8.55 -0.39 -6.20
CA ALA A 34 9.20 0.66 -6.98
C ALA A 34 10.23 0.04 -7.94
N GLY A 35 10.12 0.39 -9.22
CA GLY A 35 10.99 -0.13 -10.28
C GLY A 35 10.42 -1.33 -11.04
N ASP A 36 9.34 -1.95 -10.55
CA ASP A 36 8.65 -3.00 -11.30
C ASP A 36 8.02 -2.40 -12.56
N LYS A 37 8.26 -3.05 -13.70
CA LYS A 37 7.65 -2.66 -14.98
C LYS A 37 6.26 -3.25 -15.06
N LEU A 38 5.27 -2.41 -15.32
CA LEU A 38 3.89 -2.81 -15.54
C LEU A 38 3.45 -2.42 -16.96
N THR A 39 2.69 -3.31 -17.58
CA THR A 39 1.88 -3.00 -18.76
C THR A 39 0.70 -2.11 -18.38
N THR A 40 0.08 -1.48 -19.37
CA THR A 40 -1.08 -0.60 -19.11
C THR A 40 -2.26 -1.39 -18.56
N GLU A 41 -2.41 -2.64 -19.00
CA GLU A 41 -3.43 -3.58 -18.56
C GLU A 41 -3.23 -3.94 -17.08
N GLU A 42 -1.99 -4.25 -16.66
CA GLU A 42 -1.67 -4.53 -15.25
C GLU A 42 -1.87 -3.30 -14.36
N MET A 43 -1.55 -2.10 -14.85
CA MET A 43 -1.80 -0.85 -14.12
C MET A 43 -3.30 -0.63 -13.88
N ARG A 44 -4.15 -0.82 -14.90
CA ARG A 44 -5.61 -0.70 -14.75
C ARG A 44 -6.15 -1.72 -13.76
N GLU A 45 -5.78 -2.98 -13.93
CA GLU A 45 -6.21 -4.06 -13.05
C GLU A 45 -5.78 -3.82 -11.59
N LEU A 46 -4.59 -3.26 -11.36
CA LEU A 46 -4.14 -2.91 -10.01
C LEU A 46 -5.04 -1.85 -9.37
N VAL A 47 -5.45 -0.83 -10.14
CA VAL A 47 -6.35 0.23 -9.66
C VAL A 47 -7.75 -0.32 -9.42
N ASP A 48 -8.28 -1.14 -10.32
CA ASP A 48 -9.60 -1.77 -10.18
C ASP A 48 -9.64 -2.67 -8.93
N ARG A 49 -8.60 -3.49 -8.72
CA ARG A 49 -8.46 -4.32 -7.51
C ARG A 49 -8.36 -3.50 -6.24
N LEU A 50 -7.67 -2.36 -6.26
CA LEU A 50 -7.57 -1.47 -5.11
C LEU A 50 -8.96 -0.96 -4.70
N PHE A 51 -9.74 -0.45 -5.65
CA PHE A 51 -11.08 0.06 -5.39
C PHE A 51 -12.12 -1.03 -5.09
N GLY A 52 -11.83 -2.29 -5.43
CA GLY A 52 -12.59 -3.45 -4.97
C GLY A 52 -12.36 -3.83 -3.50
N THR A 53 -11.37 -3.26 -2.82
CA THR A 53 -11.11 -3.54 -1.40
C THR A 53 -12.06 -2.77 -0.47
N LYS A 54 -12.20 -3.25 0.78
CA LYS A 54 -13.01 -2.56 1.81
C LYS A 54 -12.48 -1.18 2.19
N HIS A 55 -11.17 -0.97 2.11
CA HIS A 55 -10.49 0.24 2.57
C HIS A 55 -9.40 0.66 1.55
N PRO A 56 -9.78 1.33 0.44
CA PRO A 56 -8.84 1.62 -0.65
C PRO A 56 -7.86 2.77 -0.35
N TYR A 57 -8.07 3.53 0.72
CA TYR A 57 -7.30 4.75 1.00
C TYR A 57 -6.06 4.53 1.86
N TYR A 58 -5.99 3.41 2.61
CA TYR A 58 -4.90 3.13 3.54
C TYR A 58 -4.40 1.70 3.35
N CYS A 59 -3.09 1.51 3.37
CA CYS A 59 -2.52 0.17 3.37
C CYS A 59 -2.75 -0.51 4.73
N PRO A 60 -2.59 -1.84 4.84
CA PRO A 60 -2.75 -2.57 6.11
C PRO A 60 -1.88 -2.05 7.28
N HIS A 61 -0.82 -1.28 6.98
CA HIS A 61 0.06 -0.66 7.98
C HIS A 61 -0.30 0.81 8.32
N GLY A 62 -1.31 1.37 7.65
CA GLY A 62 -1.82 2.73 7.85
C GLY A 62 -1.23 3.82 6.95
N ARG A 63 -0.43 3.48 5.94
CA ARG A 63 0.09 4.50 4.99
C ARG A 63 -1.00 4.87 3.98
N PRO A 64 -1.16 6.16 3.62
CA PRO A 64 -2.08 6.54 2.56
C PRO A 64 -1.61 5.95 1.22
N ILE A 65 -2.57 5.45 0.43
CA ILE A 65 -2.30 4.84 -0.88
C ILE A 65 -2.44 5.87 -2.01
N ILE A 66 -3.43 6.76 -1.90
CA ILE A 66 -3.77 7.72 -2.93
C ILE A 66 -3.46 9.12 -2.42
N ILE A 67 -2.82 9.93 -3.27
CA ILE A 67 -2.63 11.36 -3.06
C ILE A 67 -3.35 12.07 -4.19
N GLN A 68 -4.20 13.03 -3.84
CA GLN A 68 -4.84 13.92 -4.79
C GLN A 68 -4.09 15.24 -4.82
N LEU A 69 -3.71 15.70 -6.00
CA LEU A 69 -3.12 17.01 -6.23
C LEU A 69 -4.09 17.79 -7.13
N SER A 70 -4.55 18.97 -6.68
CA SER A 70 -5.35 19.84 -7.55
C SER A 70 -4.45 20.53 -8.58
N LEU A 71 -5.05 21.03 -9.67
CA LEU A 71 -4.31 21.81 -10.66
C LEU A 71 -3.72 23.08 -10.02
N GLU A 72 -4.45 23.75 -9.12
CA GLU A 72 -3.97 24.93 -8.41
C GLU A 72 -2.77 24.61 -7.50
N GLU A 73 -2.80 23.45 -6.83
CA GLU A 73 -1.70 22.99 -6.00
C GLU A 73 -0.47 22.64 -6.85
N LEU A 74 -0.71 22.08 -8.04
CA LEU A 74 0.34 21.80 -9.01
C LEU A 74 0.98 23.12 -9.48
N ASP A 75 0.17 24.08 -9.95
CA ASP A 75 0.62 25.39 -10.43
C ASP A 75 1.45 26.11 -9.36
N LYS A 76 0.95 26.18 -8.12
CA LYS A 76 1.67 26.77 -6.99
C LYS A 76 3.04 26.11 -6.73
N ARG A 77 3.14 24.78 -6.86
CA ARG A 77 4.41 24.04 -6.67
C ARG A 77 5.41 24.28 -7.80
N PHE A 78 4.93 24.63 -8.99
CA PHE A 78 5.75 25.02 -10.13
C PHE A 78 5.92 26.55 -10.26
N GLU A 79 5.51 27.32 -9.24
CA GLU A 79 5.57 28.79 -9.21
C GLU A 79 4.77 29.45 -10.36
N ARG A 80 3.63 28.85 -10.72
CA ARG A 80 2.71 29.32 -11.75
C ARG A 80 1.32 29.63 -11.21
#